data_AF-A0A920PGL4-F1
#
_entry.id   AF-A0A920PGL4-F1
#
_cell.length_a   1.000
_cell.length_b   1.000
_cell.length_c   1.000
_cell.angle_alpha   90.00
_cell.angle_beta   90.00
_cell.angle_gamma   90.00
#
_symmetry.space_group_name_H-M   'P 1'
#
loop_
_entity.id
_entity.type
_entity.pdbx_description
1 polymer ?
#
loop_
_entity_poly.entity_id
_entity_poly.type
_entity_poly.pdbx_seq_one_letter_code
_entity_poly.pdbx_strand_id
1 'polypeptide(L)'
;MSERKRRRQGGGRRKKIAARQQGARKYRPYIERNIPYFEILNEEGLALIEQNADILLEEIGIEFRDFPKALDLFKNAGADIDGQCVHFPRGFCREIIQSHAPSEYIQHARNPANNVIIGGRRTVLVPAYGPPFVRDLG
;
A
#
# COMPACT_ATOMS: atom_id res chain seq x y z
N MET A 1 -65.27 -19.65 -9.23
CA MET A 1 -63.86 -19.77 -8.78
C MET A 1 -62.96 -19.48 -9.96
N SER A 2 -62.09 -18.46 -9.90
CA SER A 2 -61.08 -18.21 -10.93
C SER A 2 -59.72 -18.07 -10.26
N GLU A 3 -58.80 -18.96 -10.62
CA GLU A 3 -57.51 -19.16 -9.99
C GLU A 3 -56.56 -17.98 -10.19
N ARG A 4 -55.86 -17.65 -9.11
CA ARG A 4 -54.91 -16.54 -8.98
C ARG A 4 -53.52 -16.97 -9.44
N LYS A 5 -53.11 -16.64 -10.67
CA LYS A 5 -51.72 -16.90 -11.12
C LYS A 5 -50.78 -15.77 -10.67
N ARG A 6 -50.23 -15.88 -9.46
CA ARG A 6 -49.14 -15.02 -8.95
C ARG A 6 -47.92 -15.12 -9.86
N ARG A 7 -47.66 -14.07 -10.65
CA ARG A 7 -46.50 -13.96 -11.55
C ARG A 7 -45.23 -13.71 -10.71
N ARG A 8 -44.47 -14.77 -10.41
CA ARG A 8 -43.14 -14.67 -9.77
C ARG A 8 -42.16 -14.00 -10.75
N GLN A 9 -41.93 -12.70 -10.58
CA GLN A 9 -40.95 -11.93 -11.34
C GLN A 9 -39.53 -12.17 -10.78
N GLY A 10 -39.03 -13.41 -10.88
CA GLY A 10 -37.72 -13.82 -10.35
C GLY A 10 -36.52 -13.63 -11.31
N GLY A 11 -36.75 -13.04 -12.50
CA GLY A 11 -35.74 -12.98 -13.56
C GLY A 11 -34.94 -11.66 -13.66
N GLY A 12 -35.46 -10.56 -13.13
CA GLY A 12 -34.86 -9.23 -13.32
C GLY A 12 -33.48 -9.09 -12.68
N ARG A 13 -33.29 -9.66 -11.49
CA ARG A 13 -32.00 -9.65 -10.79
C ARG A 13 -30.93 -10.46 -11.54
N ARG A 14 -31.29 -11.64 -12.06
CA ARG A 14 -30.39 -12.49 -12.86
C ARG A 14 -29.99 -11.81 -14.17
N LYS A 15 -30.93 -11.16 -14.87
CA LYS A 15 -30.62 -10.38 -16.09
C LYS A 15 -29.71 -9.18 -15.81
N LYS A 16 -29.91 -8.46 -14.70
CA LYS A 16 -29.02 -7.35 -14.30
C LYS A 16 -27.61 -7.83 -13.92
N ILE A 17 -27.47 -9.01 -13.30
CA ILE A 17 -26.17 -9.63 -13.00
C ILE A 17 -25.46 -10.04 -14.30
N ALA A 18 -26.17 -10.70 -15.22
CA ALA A 18 -25.61 -11.11 -16.51
C ALA A 18 -25.16 -9.92 -17.37
N ALA A 19 -25.95 -8.83 -17.41
CA ALA A 19 -25.59 -7.61 -18.13
C ALA A 19 -24.32 -6.94 -17.56
N ARG A 20 -24.13 -6.95 -16.24
CA ARG A 20 -22.90 -6.46 -15.59
C ARG A 20 -21.68 -7.33 -15.93
N GLN A 21 -21.86 -8.62 -16.15
CA GLN A 21 -20.79 -9.55 -16.53
C GLN A 21 -20.41 -9.41 -18.01
N GLN A 22 -21.37 -9.13 -18.90
CA GLN A 22 -21.11 -8.99 -20.35
C GLN A 22 -20.36 -7.71 -20.74
N GLY A 23 -20.45 -6.63 -19.95
CA GLY A 23 -19.75 -5.35 -20.20
C GLY A 23 -18.43 -5.16 -19.46
N ALA A 24 -18.00 -6.13 -18.64
CA ALA A 24 -16.80 -5.98 -17.84
C ALA A 24 -15.54 -6.23 -18.69
N ARG A 25 -14.87 -5.14 -19.11
CA ARG A 25 -13.54 -5.23 -19.71
C ARG A 25 -12.59 -5.90 -18.71
N LYS A 26 -11.98 -7.01 -19.11
CA LYS A 26 -11.00 -7.71 -18.27
C LYS A 26 -9.70 -6.92 -18.27
N TYR A 27 -9.34 -6.39 -17.11
CA TYR A 27 -8.04 -5.76 -16.88
C TYR A 27 -7.13 -6.73 -16.13
N ARG A 28 -5.83 -6.65 -16.39
CA ARG A 28 -4.85 -7.30 -15.52
C ARG A 28 -4.78 -6.48 -14.22
N PRO A 29 -4.80 -7.12 -13.04
CA PRO A 29 -4.77 -6.40 -11.77
C PRO A 29 -3.42 -5.67 -11.54
N TYR A 30 -2.34 -6.15 -12.16
CA TYR A 30 -1.01 -5.54 -12.12
C TYR A 30 -0.21 -5.90 -13.38
N ILE A 31 0.90 -5.19 -13.59
CA ILE A 31 1.91 -5.49 -14.61
C ILE A 31 2.98 -6.37 -13.97
N GLU A 32 3.40 -7.43 -14.66
CA GLU A 32 4.58 -8.22 -14.31
C GLU A 32 5.74 -7.82 -15.23
N ARG A 33 6.82 -7.30 -14.64
CA ARG A 33 7.98 -6.81 -15.38
C ARG A 33 8.89 -7.96 -15.79
N ASN A 34 9.22 -7.99 -17.08
CA ASN A 34 10.22 -8.90 -17.67
C ASN A 34 11.52 -8.18 -18.03
N ILE A 35 11.75 -7.00 -17.46
CA ILE A 35 12.96 -6.17 -17.64
C ILE A 35 13.60 -5.92 -16.28
N PRO A 36 14.95 -5.74 -16.22
CA PRO A 36 15.63 -5.43 -14.96
C PRO A 36 15.27 -4.03 -14.43
N TYR A 37 15.59 -3.78 -13.16
CA TYR A 37 15.59 -2.41 -12.63
C TYR A 37 16.74 -1.63 -13.24
N PHE A 38 16.54 -0.32 -13.39
CA PHE A 38 17.60 0.58 -13.80
C PHE A 38 18.24 1.16 -12.54
N GLU A 39 19.49 0.78 -12.27
CA GLU A 39 20.24 1.17 -11.09
C GLU A 39 21.10 2.39 -11.40
N ILE A 40 20.93 3.46 -10.63
CA ILE A 40 21.64 4.74 -10.82
C ILE A 40 22.90 4.81 -9.94
N LEU A 41 22.86 4.20 -8.76
CA LEU A 41 23.94 4.20 -7.78
C LEU A 41 24.63 2.83 -7.76
N ASN A 42 25.93 2.84 -7.49
CA ASN A 42 26.70 1.64 -7.18
C ASN A 42 26.60 1.31 -5.67
N GLU A 43 27.19 0.19 -5.27
CA GLU A 43 27.15 -0.29 -3.88
C GLU A 43 27.73 0.69 -2.87
N GLU A 44 28.86 1.34 -3.21
CA GLU A 44 29.49 2.35 -2.35
C GLU A 44 28.58 3.56 -2.13
N GLY A 45 27.90 4.02 -3.20
CA GLY A 45 26.95 5.12 -3.12
C GLY A 45 25.70 4.78 -2.31
N LEU A 46 25.19 3.55 -2.42
CA LEU A 46 24.09 3.06 -1.60
C LEU A 46 24.48 3.01 -0.12
N ALA A 47 25.62 2.39 0.19
CA ALA A 47 26.13 2.28 1.56
C ALA A 47 26.36 3.65 2.21
N LEU A 48 26.86 4.63 1.45
CA LEU A 48 27.04 6.00 1.92
C LEU A 48 25.70 6.66 2.31
N ILE A 49 24.67 6.54 1.48
CA ILE A 49 23.33 7.09 1.77
C ILE A 49 22.75 6.41 3.01
N GLU A 50 22.85 5.09 3.09
CA GLU A 50 22.34 4.31 4.22
C GLU A 50 23.01 4.69 5.55
N GLN A 51 24.34 4.81 5.56
CA GLN A 51 25.09 5.22 6.74
C GLN A 51 24.72 6.64 7.19
N ASN A 52 24.59 7.58 6.25
CA ASN A 52 24.19 8.95 6.57
C ASN A 52 22.73 9.03 7.05
N ALA A 53 21.84 8.19 6.54
CA ALA A 53 20.47 8.10 7.04
C ALA A 53 20.45 7.58 8.49
N ASP A 54 21.25 6.57 8.83
CA ASP A 54 21.37 6.07 10.21
C ASP A 54 21.94 7.16 11.14
N ILE A 55 22.93 7.95 10.70
CA ILE A 55 23.46 9.11 11.45
C ILE A 55 22.36 10.13 11.74
N LEU A 56 21.59 10.52 10.72
CA LEU A 56 20.52 11.51 10.87
C LEU A 56 19.45 11.03 11.86
N LEU A 57 19.06 9.75 11.78
CA LEU A 57 18.07 9.17 12.68
C LEU A 57 18.57 9.07 14.13
N GLU A 58 19.85 8.82 14.35
CA GLU A 58 20.47 8.75 15.69
C GLU A 58 20.70 10.14 16.29
N GLU A 59 21.38 11.02 15.56
CA GLU A 59 21.87 12.30 16.11
C GLU A 59 20.81 13.42 16.06
N ILE A 60 19.94 13.42 15.04
CA ILE A 60 18.91 14.46 14.86
C ILE A 60 17.52 13.95 15.28
N GLY A 61 17.19 12.71 14.92
CA GLY A 61 15.91 12.10 15.24
C GLY A 61 14.73 12.59 14.40
N ILE A 62 13.53 12.12 14.74
CA ILE A 62 12.27 12.47 14.07
C ILE A 62 11.21 12.81 15.12
N GLU A 63 10.50 13.91 14.93
CA GLU A 63 9.41 14.31 15.83
C GLU A 63 8.10 13.58 15.53
N PHE A 64 7.48 13.03 16.58
CA PHE A 64 6.14 12.44 16.56
C PHE A 64 5.19 13.33 17.36
N ARG A 65 4.61 14.33 16.67
CA ARG A 65 3.72 15.33 17.26
C ARG A 65 2.31 14.82 17.44
N ASP A 66 1.65 15.28 18.50
CA ASP A 66 0.24 15.01 18.82
C ASP A 66 -0.15 13.52 18.88
N PHE A 67 0.83 12.63 19.06
CA PHE A 67 0.60 11.19 19.13
C PHE A 67 1.48 10.49 20.20
N PRO A 68 1.20 10.70 21.50
CA PRO A 68 2.04 10.19 22.60
C PRO A 68 2.25 8.67 22.57
N LYS A 69 1.26 7.91 22.10
CA LYS A 69 1.35 6.45 21.99
C LYS A 69 2.49 5.98 21.08
N ALA A 70 2.88 6.75 20.06
CA ALA A 70 4.04 6.40 19.23
C ALA A 70 5.34 6.51 20.04
N LEU A 71 5.48 7.54 20.87
CA LEU A 71 6.66 7.71 21.73
C LEU A 71 6.81 6.52 22.68
N ASP A 72 5.71 6.05 23.29
CA ASP A 72 5.72 4.87 24.14
C ASP A 72 6.14 3.61 23.37
N LEU A 73 5.64 3.42 22.14
CA LEU A 73 6.01 2.27 21.30
C LEU A 73 7.50 2.26 20.96
N PHE A 74 8.05 3.41 20.56
CA PHE A 74 9.47 3.52 20.23
C PHE A 74 10.37 3.37 21.45
N LYS A 75 9.99 3.98 22.58
CA LYS A 75 10.71 3.81 23.86
C LYS A 75 10.76 2.35 24.28
N ASN A 76 9.62 1.65 24.21
CA ASN A 76 9.55 0.23 24.57
C ASN A 76 10.33 -0.67 23.61
N ALA A 77 10.49 -0.24 22.36
CA ALA A 77 11.31 -0.94 21.38
C ALA A 77 12.82 -0.67 21.55
N GLY A 78 13.21 0.36 22.33
CA GLY A 78 14.60 0.68 22.63
C GLY A 78 15.13 1.96 21.96
N ALA A 79 14.27 2.79 21.38
CA ALA A 79 14.66 4.12 20.93
C ALA A 79 14.78 5.11 22.10
N ASP A 80 15.59 6.16 21.92
CA ASP A 80 15.71 7.25 22.89
C ASP A 80 14.69 8.36 22.58
N ILE A 81 14.14 8.99 23.60
CA ILE A 81 13.04 9.96 23.47
C ILE A 81 13.40 11.26 24.20
N ASP A 82 13.53 12.33 23.43
CA ASP A 82 13.68 13.70 23.94
C ASP A 82 12.42 14.53 23.63
N GLY A 83 11.57 14.70 24.63
CA GLY A 83 10.27 15.36 24.47
C GLY A 83 9.37 14.65 23.46
N GLN A 84 9.24 15.22 22.26
CA GLN A 84 8.49 14.62 21.13
C GLN A 84 9.41 14.08 20.02
N CYS A 85 10.72 14.24 20.15
CA CYS A 85 11.72 13.74 19.22
C CYS A 85 12.12 12.31 19.59
N VAL A 86 12.13 11.42 18.60
CA VAL A 86 12.59 10.04 18.72
C VAL A 86 13.94 9.92 18.03
N HIS A 87 14.95 9.49 18.79
CA HIS A 87 16.29 9.19 18.32
C HIS A 87 16.46 7.68 18.18
N PHE A 88 16.87 7.23 17.00
CA PHE A 88 16.94 5.80 16.68
C PHE A 88 18.39 5.34 16.69
N PRO A 89 18.77 4.36 17.53
CA PRO A 89 20.11 3.77 17.47
C PRO A 89 20.44 3.26 16.06
N ARG A 90 21.71 3.31 15.65
CA ARG A 90 22.10 2.84 14.31
C ARG A 90 21.61 1.42 14.04
N GLY A 91 21.02 1.21 12.87
CA GLY A 91 20.50 -0.09 12.46
C GLY A 91 19.15 -0.48 13.08
N PHE A 92 18.65 0.25 14.08
CA PHE A 92 17.36 -0.03 14.74
C PHE A 92 16.20 -0.18 13.75
N CYS A 93 16.02 0.82 12.87
CA CYS A 93 14.94 0.80 11.88
C CYS A 93 15.11 -0.35 10.88
N ARG A 94 16.35 -0.61 10.43
CA ARG A 94 16.67 -1.69 9.50
C ARG A 94 16.34 -3.06 10.11
N GLU A 95 16.73 -3.29 11.36
CA GLU A 95 16.47 -4.55 12.08
C GLU A 95 14.97 -4.83 12.19
N ILE A 96 14.18 -3.83 12.61
CA ILE A 96 12.72 -3.97 12.73
C ILE A 96 12.11 -4.32 11.38
N ILE A 97 12.48 -3.59 10.31
CA ILE A 97 11.97 -3.81 8.96
C ILE A 97 12.35 -5.22 8.46
N GLN A 98 13.61 -5.61 8.54
CA GLN A 98 14.08 -6.91 8.06
C GLN A 98 13.45 -8.08 8.83
N SER A 99 13.18 -7.90 10.12
CA SER A 99 12.61 -8.96 10.96
C SER A 99 11.11 -9.15 10.79
N HIS A 100 10.37 -8.09 10.42
CA HIS A 100 8.90 -8.10 10.49
C HIS A 100 8.18 -7.75 9.18
N ALA A 101 8.81 -6.99 8.28
CA ALA A 101 8.15 -6.54 7.06
C ALA A 101 8.25 -7.61 5.96
N PRO A 102 7.12 -8.06 5.37
CA PRO A 102 7.18 -8.97 4.24
C PRO A 102 7.68 -8.25 2.99
N SER A 103 8.54 -8.92 2.21
CA SER A 103 9.00 -8.42 0.90
C SER A 103 7.89 -8.36 -0.15
N GLU A 104 6.84 -9.18 0.02
CA GLU A 104 5.65 -9.21 -0.82
C GLU A 104 4.39 -9.49 -0.01
N TYR A 105 3.26 -8.86 -0.35
CA TYR A 105 1.97 -9.18 0.24
C TYR A 105 0.81 -9.02 -0.76
N ILE A 106 -0.32 -9.65 -0.46
CA ILE A 106 -1.54 -9.54 -1.26
C ILE A 106 -2.41 -8.42 -0.68
N GLN A 107 -2.72 -7.43 -1.51
CA GLN A 107 -3.80 -6.49 -1.22
C GLN A 107 -5.10 -7.03 -1.81
N HIS A 108 -6.01 -7.44 -0.91
CA HIS A 108 -7.25 -8.09 -1.27
C HIS A 108 -8.31 -7.09 -1.75
N ALA A 109 -8.91 -7.40 -2.89
CA ALA A 109 -10.04 -6.66 -3.44
C ALA A 109 -11.36 -7.37 -3.11
N ARG A 110 -12.47 -6.61 -3.12
CA ARG A 110 -13.82 -7.18 -2.96
C ARG A 110 -14.15 -8.27 -3.98
N ASN A 111 -13.64 -8.13 -5.20
CA ASN A 111 -13.62 -9.20 -6.20
C ASN A 111 -12.22 -9.83 -6.19
N PRO A 112 -12.06 -11.09 -5.77
CA PRO A 112 -10.74 -11.74 -5.69
C PRO A 112 -9.97 -11.77 -7.03
N ALA A 113 -10.67 -11.74 -8.16
CA ALA A 113 -10.03 -11.64 -9.48
C ALA A 113 -9.25 -10.32 -9.69
N ASN A 114 -9.46 -9.33 -8.83
CA ASN A 114 -8.79 -8.03 -8.84
C ASN A 114 -7.79 -7.88 -7.68
N ASN A 115 -7.46 -8.95 -6.95
CA ASN A 115 -6.39 -8.89 -5.95
C ASN A 115 -5.08 -8.47 -6.63
N VAL A 116 -4.27 -7.67 -5.92
CA VAL A 116 -2.94 -7.28 -6.38
C VAL A 116 -1.88 -7.80 -5.43
N ILE A 117 -0.69 -8.09 -5.97
CA ILE A 117 0.50 -8.41 -5.18
C ILE A 117 1.36 -7.14 -5.16
N ILE A 118 1.69 -6.66 -3.97
CA ILE A 118 2.59 -5.54 -3.74
C ILE A 118 3.97 -6.11 -3.45
N GLY A 119 4.99 -5.64 -4.19
CA GLY A 119 6.37 -6.11 -4.09
C GLY A 119 6.84 -6.97 -5.27
N GLY A 120 8.13 -7.31 -5.26
CA GLY A 120 8.79 -8.06 -6.32
C GLY A 120 8.73 -7.35 -7.69
N ARG A 121 8.61 -8.12 -8.77
CA ARG A 121 8.59 -7.58 -10.16
C ARG A 121 7.23 -7.01 -10.61
N ARG A 122 6.30 -6.74 -9.69
CA ARG A 122 4.96 -6.24 -10.03
C ARG A 122 4.90 -4.73 -9.98
N THR A 123 4.09 -4.14 -10.86
CA THR A 123 3.74 -2.72 -10.83
C THR A 123 2.22 -2.59 -10.80
N VAL A 124 1.72 -1.96 -9.75
CA VAL A 124 0.30 -1.62 -9.58
C VAL A 124 0.11 -0.14 -9.89
N LEU A 125 -0.87 0.19 -10.72
CA LEU A 125 -1.18 1.58 -11.07
C LEU A 125 -2.42 2.02 -10.29
N VAL A 126 -2.30 3.18 -9.64
CA VAL A 126 -3.39 3.81 -8.90
C VAL A 126 -3.64 5.23 -9.44
N PRO A 127 -4.87 5.75 -9.32
CA PRO A 127 -5.15 7.15 -9.64
C PRO A 127 -4.37 8.11 -8.74
N ALA A 128 -4.30 9.38 -9.15
CA ALA A 128 -3.77 10.44 -8.32
C ALA A 128 -4.54 10.57 -6.99
N TYR A 129 -3.85 10.95 -5.92
CA TYR A 129 -4.41 11.14 -4.59
C TYR A 129 -4.22 12.60 -4.15
N GLY A 130 -5.31 13.26 -3.71
CA GLY A 130 -5.27 14.58 -3.09
C GLY A 130 -5.67 15.83 -3.90
N PRO A 131 -5.81 15.84 -5.25
CA PRO A 131 -6.25 17.04 -5.95
C PRO A 131 -7.61 17.55 -5.45
N PRO A 132 -7.72 18.81 -4.99
CA PRO A 132 -8.99 19.38 -4.54
C PRO A 132 -9.86 19.92 -5.69
N PHE A 133 -9.26 20.05 -6.89
CA PHE A 133 -9.93 20.55 -8.10
C PHE A 133 -9.78 19.55 -9.24
N VAL A 134 -10.70 19.64 -10.19
CA VAL A 134 -10.70 18.86 -11.44
C VAL A 134 -10.59 19.82 -12.62
N ARG A 135 -9.93 19.38 -13.68
CA ARG A 135 -10.02 20.01 -15.00
C ARG A 135 -10.98 19.18 -15.84
N ASP A 136 -12.07 19.80 -16.28
CA ASP A 136 -13.01 19.17 -17.21
C ASP A 136 -12.53 19.27 -18.67
N LEU A 137 -13.28 18.67 -19.57
CA LEU A 137 -12.96 18.56 -21.00
C LEU A 137 -13.54 19.74 -21.82
N GLY A 138 -13.56 20.96 -21.27
CA GLY A 138 -14.15 22.15 -21.90
C GLY A 138 -13.89 22.28 -23.41
#